data_AF-A0A940BV93-F1
#
_entry.id   AF-A0A940BV93-F1
#
_cell.length_a   1.000
_cell.length_b   1.000
_cell.length_c   1.000
_cell.angle_alpha   90.00
_cell.angle_beta   90.00
_cell.angle_gamma   90.00
#
_symmetry.space_group_name_H-M   'P 1'
#
loop_
_entity.id
_entity.type
_entity.pdbx_description
1 polymer ?
#
loop_
_entity_poly.entity_id
_entity_poly.type
_entity_poly.pdbx_seq_one_letter_code
_entity_poly.pdbx_strand_id
1 'polypeptide(L)'
;MKYFFGTDITQDKQNETLECERFVSARADAELEEKIAQASKLASEADELCRVSPVPRKVGQTCAVFAVVWGILLAFGLIRDPSSITSTPMIVTAAMVVISAVTAVIMLARAKKQMKTTPEQEKACDRANEAFAEVGAESDKQLGVPGDCKEIDTLYCVYSVKDGAAEPYTMFRTELFMNYPRKVFVKDGDLCISDIRELIRVPVSALGEIETVERKCGLGFWNKSVSYRAPEYARYNIKRGGNGILTLGSYIRIDAALEGETYALLFPPYEEEYLKNILGR
;
A
#
# COMPACT_ATOMS: atom_id res chain seq x y z
N MET A 1 -10.23 -25.03 5.30
CA MET A 1 -9.47 -23.92 5.90
C MET A 1 -9.84 -22.65 5.17
N LYS A 2 -10.06 -21.55 5.89
CA LYS A 2 -10.40 -20.23 5.36
C LYS A 2 -9.34 -19.23 5.77
N TYR A 3 -9.30 -18.06 5.13
CA TYR A 3 -8.43 -16.96 5.59
C TYR A 3 -9.24 -16.06 6.53
N PHE A 4 -8.73 -15.79 7.73
CA PHE A 4 -9.45 -15.01 8.74
C PHE A 4 -9.74 -13.60 8.25
N PHE A 5 -8.68 -12.92 7.77
CA PHE A 5 -8.79 -11.70 7.00
C PHE A 5 -8.87 -12.06 5.51
N GLY A 6 -9.97 -12.66 5.11
CA GLY A 6 -10.20 -12.96 3.70
C GLY A 6 -11.65 -12.87 3.29
N THR A 7 -11.86 -12.73 1.98
CA THR A 7 -13.18 -12.81 1.36
C THR A 7 -13.22 -13.96 0.37
N ASP A 8 -14.16 -14.87 0.60
CA ASP A 8 -14.43 -16.01 -0.28
C ASP A 8 -15.30 -15.56 -1.46
N ILE A 9 -14.73 -15.62 -2.66
CA ILE A 9 -15.42 -15.28 -3.91
C ILE A 9 -15.81 -16.52 -4.73
N THR A 10 -15.84 -17.70 -4.12
CA THR A 10 -16.13 -18.97 -4.81
C THR A 10 -17.52 -18.98 -5.42
N GLN A 11 -18.53 -18.54 -4.66
CA GLN A 11 -19.93 -18.52 -5.09
C GLN A 11 -20.34 -17.15 -5.64
N ASP A 12 -19.80 -16.08 -5.07
CA ASP A 12 -20.09 -14.70 -5.47
C ASP A 12 -18.82 -13.90 -5.70
N LYS A 13 -18.59 -13.50 -6.96
CA LYS A 13 -17.42 -12.71 -7.37
C LYS A 13 -17.47 -11.27 -6.88
N GLN A 14 -18.63 -10.80 -6.43
CA GLN A 14 -18.85 -9.47 -5.87
C GLN A 14 -18.96 -9.50 -4.34
N ASN A 15 -18.64 -10.63 -3.70
CA ASN A 15 -18.61 -10.68 -2.25
C ASN A 15 -17.59 -9.66 -1.72
N GLU A 16 -18.02 -8.86 -0.75
CA GLU A 16 -17.19 -7.87 -0.05
C GLU A 16 -17.08 -8.18 1.47
N THR A 17 -17.79 -9.21 1.94
CA THR A 17 -17.83 -9.60 3.35
C THR A 17 -16.57 -10.34 3.76
N LEU A 18 -15.98 -9.93 4.88
CA LEU A 18 -14.83 -10.60 5.48
C LEU A 18 -15.27 -11.83 6.26
N GLU A 19 -14.49 -12.91 6.22
CA GLU A 19 -14.72 -14.08 7.06
C GLU A 19 -14.72 -13.75 8.56
N CYS A 20 -13.90 -12.76 8.97
CA CYS A 20 -13.81 -12.34 10.35
C CYS A 20 -14.99 -11.52 10.88
N GLU A 21 -15.90 -11.02 10.02
CA GLU A 21 -17.03 -10.19 10.46
C GLU A 21 -17.91 -10.87 11.50
N ARG A 22 -18.01 -12.20 11.44
CA ARG A 22 -18.77 -13.00 12.41
C ARG A 22 -18.16 -13.03 13.82
N PHE A 23 -16.87 -12.67 13.95
CA PHE A 23 -16.13 -12.68 15.22
C PHE A 23 -15.96 -11.27 15.81
N VAL A 24 -16.64 -10.27 15.25
CA VAL A 24 -16.62 -8.90 15.77
C VAL A 24 -17.35 -8.85 17.10
N SER A 25 -16.63 -8.43 18.15
CA SER A 25 -17.11 -8.36 19.52
C SER A 25 -17.64 -6.98 19.92
N ALA A 26 -17.12 -5.93 19.29
CA ALA A 26 -17.59 -4.56 19.48
C ALA A 26 -17.41 -3.77 18.17
N ARG A 27 -18.29 -2.79 17.97
CA ARG A 27 -18.25 -1.87 16.83
C ARG A 27 -18.31 -0.43 17.33
N ALA A 28 -17.76 0.46 16.53
CA ALA A 28 -17.95 1.89 16.65
C ALA A 28 -19.44 2.22 16.72
N ASP A 29 -19.82 3.13 17.61
CA ASP A 29 -21.19 3.62 17.65
C ASP A 29 -21.47 4.59 16.49
N ALA A 30 -22.74 5.00 16.35
CA ALA A 30 -23.16 5.87 15.26
C ALA A 30 -22.45 7.24 15.28
N GLU A 31 -22.11 7.76 16.46
CA GLU A 31 -21.42 9.04 16.59
C GLU A 31 -19.97 8.93 16.10
N LEU A 32 -19.26 7.87 16.52
CA LEU A 32 -17.90 7.61 16.07
C LEU A 32 -17.86 7.30 14.57
N GLU A 33 -18.82 6.54 14.05
CA GLU A 33 -18.97 6.26 12.61
C GLU A 33 -19.12 7.54 11.78
N GLU A 34 -19.92 8.50 12.26
CA GLU A 34 -20.03 9.81 11.61
C GLU A 34 -18.69 10.55 11.61
N LYS A 35 -17.96 10.55 12.72
CA LYS A 35 -16.64 11.18 12.81
C LYS A 35 -15.62 10.51 11.90
N ILE A 36 -15.63 9.17 11.80
CA ILE A 36 -14.78 8.41 10.87
C ILE A 36 -15.09 8.81 9.42
N ALA A 37 -16.37 8.92 9.06
CA ALA A 37 -16.78 9.34 7.73
C ALA A 37 -16.32 10.78 7.42
N GLN A 38 -16.43 11.70 8.38
CA GLN A 38 -15.93 13.07 8.25
C GLN A 38 -14.40 13.13 8.10
N ALA A 39 -13.64 12.37 8.90
CA ALA A 39 -12.18 12.28 8.77
C ALA A 39 -11.76 11.69 7.42
N SER A 40 -12.47 10.66 6.95
CA SER A 40 -12.25 10.05 5.64
C SER A 40 -12.51 11.03 4.50
N LYS A 41 -13.54 11.89 4.63
CA LYS A 41 -13.82 12.94 3.66
C LYS A 41 -12.71 13.98 3.60
N LEU A 42 -12.21 14.45 4.75
CA LEU A 42 -11.09 15.39 4.82
C LEU A 42 -9.83 14.81 4.17
N ALA A 43 -9.57 13.52 4.38
CA ALA A 43 -8.44 12.83 3.76
C ALA A 43 -8.60 12.70 2.24
N SER A 44 -9.81 12.42 1.75
CA SER A 44 -10.10 12.41 0.31
C SER A 44 -9.90 13.80 -0.31
N GLU A 45 -10.37 14.86 0.35
CA GLU A 45 -10.16 16.24 -0.10
C GLU A 45 -8.66 16.59 -0.14
N ALA A 46 -7.90 16.19 0.88
CA ALA A 46 -6.45 16.39 0.94
C ALA A 46 -5.71 15.60 -0.17
N ASP A 47 -6.10 14.35 -0.45
CA ASP A 47 -5.53 13.55 -1.53
C ASP A 47 -5.82 14.17 -2.90
N GLU A 48 -7.06 14.62 -3.14
CA GLU A 48 -7.43 15.31 -4.38
C GLU A 48 -6.61 16.60 -4.59
N LEU A 49 -6.45 17.40 -3.53
CA LEU A 49 -5.59 18.59 -3.53
C LEU A 49 -4.12 18.26 -3.82
N CYS A 50 -3.63 17.12 -3.31
CA CYS A 50 -2.25 16.66 -3.46
C CYS A 50 -2.01 15.86 -4.76
N ARG A 51 -3.06 15.57 -5.55
CA ARG A 51 -2.95 14.69 -6.71
C ARG A 51 -2.16 15.33 -7.84
N VAL A 52 -0.85 15.04 -7.87
CA VAL A 52 0.03 15.49 -8.94
C VAL A 52 -0.16 14.66 -10.20
N SER A 53 -0.57 15.31 -11.30
CA SER A 53 -0.63 14.64 -12.59
C SER A 53 0.78 14.24 -13.06
N PRO A 54 1.02 12.97 -13.44
CA PRO A 54 2.32 12.54 -13.96
C PRO A 54 2.57 13.03 -15.40
N VAL A 55 1.57 13.64 -16.05
CA VAL A 55 1.60 14.02 -17.46
C VAL A 55 2.74 14.99 -17.79
N PRO A 56 2.98 16.09 -17.05
CA PRO A 56 4.08 17.02 -17.37
C PRO A 56 5.45 16.35 -17.27
N ARG A 57 5.64 15.45 -16.29
CA ARG A 57 6.89 14.69 -16.16
C ARG A 57 7.09 13.75 -17.34
N LYS A 58 6.07 12.98 -17.72
CA LYS A 58 6.14 12.04 -18.85
C LYS A 58 6.37 12.76 -20.18
N VAL A 59 5.63 13.84 -20.45
CA VAL A 59 5.82 14.66 -21.66
C VAL A 59 7.22 15.27 -21.70
N GLY A 60 7.69 15.83 -20.58
CA GLY A 60 9.03 16.40 -20.50
C GLY A 60 10.14 15.38 -20.75
N GLN A 61 10.03 14.16 -20.21
CA GLN A 61 10.97 13.07 -20.46
C GLN A 61 10.96 12.61 -21.93
N THR A 62 9.78 12.44 -22.52
CA THR A 62 9.65 12.06 -23.94
C THR A 62 10.25 13.11 -24.87
N CYS A 63 9.97 14.40 -24.64
CA CYS A 63 10.55 15.50 -25.41
C CYS A 63 12.08 15.58 -25.25
N ALA A 64 12.62 15.27 -24.07
CA ALA A 64 14.07 15.21 -23.88
C ALA A 64 14.72 14.10 -24.72
N VAL A 65 14.10 12.91 -24.80
CA VAL A 65 14.57 11.82 -25.68
C VAL A 65 14.56 12.26 -27.14
N PHE A 66 13.48 12.89 -27.61
CA PHE A 66 13.43 13.43 -28.98
C PHE A 66 14.51 14.47 -29.24
N ALA A 67 14.78 15.39 -28.29
CA ALA A 67 15.85 16.37 -28.45
C ALA A 67 17.22 15.69 -28.63
N VAL A 68 17.48 14.60 -27.91
CA VAL A 68 18.72 13.81 -28.07
C VAL A 68 18.77 13.13 -29.43
N VAL A 69 17.68 12.47 -29.86
CA VAL A 69 17.63 11.77 -31.16
C VAL A 69 17.83 12.75 -32.32
N TRP A 70 17.13 13.88 -32.32
CA TRP A 70 17.29 14.91 -33.34
C TRP A 70 18.68 15.56 -33.27
N GLY A 71 19.24 15.74 -32.07
CA GLY A 71 20.60 16.26 -31.89
C GLY A 71 21.67 15.33 -32.46
N ILE A 72 21.49 14.01 -32.29
CA ILE A 72 22.35 12.98 -32.90
C ILE A 72 22.23 13.04 -34.43
N LEU A 73 21.01 13.11 -34.98
CA LEU A 73 20.79 13.21 -36.42
C LEU A 73 21.42 14.49 -37.00
N LEU A 74 21.29 15.62 -36.30
CA LEU A 74 21.91 16.88 -36.67
C LEU A 74 23.45 16.77 -36.67
N ALA A 75 24.02 16.18 -35.62
CA ALA A 75 25.46 15.98 -35.50
C ALA A 75 25.99 15.07 -36.62
N PHE A 76 25.32 13.94 -36.91
CA PHE A 76 25.66 13.06 -38.02
C PHE A 76 25.57 13.76 -39.38
N GLY A 77 24.53 14.59 -39.59
CA GLY A 77 24.36 15.38 -40.80
C GLY A 77 25.52 16.38 -41.01
N LEU A 78 25.89 17.10 -39.94
CA LEU A 78 27.01 18.06 -39.97
C LEU A 78 28.38 17.38 -40.14
N ILE A 79 28.58 16.20 -39.54
CA ILE A 79 29.83 15.42 -39.71
C ILE A 79 29.95 14.92 -41.16
N ARG A 80 28.83 14.50 -41.77
CA ARG A 80 28.82 13.96 -43.14
C ARG A 80 28.97 15.03 -44.20
N ASP A 81 28.33 16.18 -44.03
CA ASP A 81 28.43 17.31 -44.94
C ASP A 81 28.25 18.64 -44.18
N PRO A 82 29.36 19.28 -43.75
CA PRO A 82 29.31 20.54 -43.03
C PRO A 82 28.70 21.70 -43.83
N SER A 83 28.75 21.63 -45.17
CA SER A 83 28.24 22.68 -46.05
C SER A 83 26.70 22.67 -46.14
N SER A 84 26.07 21.59 -45.70
CA SER A 84 24.61 21.41 -45.69
C SER A 84 23.88 22.16 -44.58
N ILE A 85 24.57 22.98 -43.77
CA ILE A 85 24.00 23.68 -42.60
C ILE A 85 22.83 24.60 -42.95
N THR A 86 22.80 25.14 -44.18
CA THR A 86 21.71 26.00 -44.70
C THR A 86 20.65 25.22 -45.46
N SER A 87 20.79 23.91 -45.59
CA SER A 87 19.79 23.08 -46.26
C SER A 87 18.49 23.04 -45.44
N THR A 88 17.35 23.06 -46.14
CA THR A 88 16.02 22.96 -45.53
C THR A 88 15.89 21.80 -44.53
N PRO A 89 16.40 20.58 -44.81
CA PRO A 89 16.35 19.47 -43.85
C PRO A 89 17.14 19.73 -42.57
N MET A 90 18.30 20.40 -42.65
CA MET A 90 19.14 20.70 -41.48
C MET A 90 18.53 21.80 -40.62
N ILE A 91 17.93 22.82 -41.25
CA ILE A 91 17.18 23.87 -40.54
C ILE A 91 15.97 23.30 -39.81
N VAL A 92 15.19 22.42 -40.46
CA VAL A 92 14.05 21.73 -39.83
C VAL A 92 14.52 20.85 -38.67
N THR A 93 15.61 20.10 -38.85
CA THR A 93 16.17 19.24 -37.79
C THR A 93 16.62 20.08 -36.58
N ALA A 94 17.33 21.18 -36.81
CA ALA A 94 17.74 22.10 -35.76
C ALA A 94 16.54 22.72 -35.03
N ALA A 95 15.49 23.11 -35.76
CA ALA A 95 14.25 23.61 -35.16
C ALA A 95 13.57 22.54 -34.28
N MET A 96 13.54 21.28 -34.71
CA MET A 96 12.99 20.17 -33.92
C MET A 96 13.77 19.91 -32.64
N VAL A 97 15.11 20.04 -32.65
CA VAL A 97 15.94 19.97 -31.43
C VAL A 97 15.52 21.07 -30.45
N VAL A 98 15.43 22.31 -30.92
CA VAL A 98 15.11 23.47 -30.08
C VAL A 98 13.70 23.36 -29.50
N ILE A 99 12.69 23.04 -30.31
CA ILE A 99 11.30 22.88 -29.85
C ILE A 99 11.21 21.77 -28.80
N SER A 100 11.86 20.64 -29.05
CA SER A 100 11.87 19.49 -28.12
C SER A 100 12.56 19.85 -26.80
N ALA A 101 13.70 20.53 -26.85
CA ALA A 101 14.45 20.95 -25.67
C ALA A 101 13.69 21.99 -24.83
N VAL A 102 13.13 23.02 -25.46
CA VAL A 102 12.33 24.05 -24.77
C VAL A 102 11.09 23.43 -24.13
N THR A 103 10.38 22.57 -24.85
CA THR A 103 9.20 21.86 -24.33
C THR A 103 9.58 20.96 -23.15
N ALA A 104 10.71 20.25 -23.24
CA ALA A 104 11.22 19.43 -22.14
C ALA A 104 11.52 20.27 -20.89
N VAL A 105 12.21 21.40 -21.04
CA VAL A 105 12.53 22.31 -19.93
C VAL A 105 11.26 22.86 -19.28
N ILE A 106 10.29 23.35 -20.06
CA ILE A 106 9.03 23.89 -19.54
C ILE A 106 8.25 22.81 -18.78
N MET A 107 8.13 21.61 -19.35
CA MET A 107 7.35 20.53 -18.77
C MET A 107 8.00 19.95 -17.51
N LEU A 108 9.34 19.82 -17.48
CA LEU A 108 10.08 19.40 -16.30
C LEU A 108 10.05 20.47 -15.19
N ALA A 109 10.10 21.76 -15.54
CA ALA A 109 9.94 22.85 -14.59
C ALA A 109 8.53 22.88 -13.99
N ARG A 110 7.49 22.65 -14.80
CA ARG A 110 6.10 22.48 -14.33
C ARG A 110 5.96 21.28 -13.41
N ALA A 111 6.54 20.13 -13.78
CA ALA A 111 6.55 18.94 -12.93
C ALA A 111 7.23 19.22 -11.57
N LYS A 112 8.38 19.92 -11.56
CA LYS A 112 9.03 20.35 -10.32
C LYS A 112 8.19 21.31 -9.48
N LYS A 113 7.46 22.24 -10.12
CA LYS A 113 6.57 23.19 -9.41
C LYS A 113 5.37 22.46 -8.80
N GLN A 114 4.80 21.49 -9.51
CA GLN A 114 3.70 20.66 -9.00
C GLN A 114 4.12 19.72 -7.87
N MET A 115 5.40 19.35 -7.79
CA MET A 115 5.96 18.57 -6.67
C MET A 115 6.24 19.42 -5.43
N LYS A 116 6.15 20.75 -5.49
CA LYS A 116 6.27 21.58 -4.30
C LYS A 116 4.92 21.62 -3.61
N THR A 117 4.87 21.05 -2.41
CA THR A 117 3.71 21.16 -1.51
C THR A 117 3.39 22.63 -1.29
N THR A 118 2.17 23.04 -1.61
CA THR A 118 1.69 24.38 -1.28
C THR A 118 1.35 24.45 0.21
N PRO A 119 1.39 25.62 0.85
CA PRO A 119 0.93 25.76 2.24
C PRO A 119 -0.52 25.32 2.45
N GLU A 120 -1.34 25.35 1.39
CA GLU A 120 -2.72 24.87 1.41
C GLU A 120 -2.80 23.33 1.43
N GLN A 121 -1.96 22.66 0.64
CA GLN A 121 -1.84 21.19 0.65
C GLN A 121 -1.34 20.68 2.00
N GLU A 122 -0.31 21.34 2.56
CA GLU A 122 0.23 21.00 3.88
C GLU A 122 -0.85 21.11 4.96
N LYS A 123 -1.58 22.24 5.01
CA LYS A 123 -2.69 22.43 5.94
C LYS A 123 -3.82 21.42 5.76
N ALA A 124 -4.15 21.04 4.52
CA ALA A 124 -5.17 20.03 4.26
C ALA A 124 -4.74 18.65 4.80
N CYS A 125 -3.49 18.27 4.57
CA CYS A 125 -2.91 17.04 5.13
C CYS A 125 -2.87 17.08 6.66
N ASP A 126 -2.42 18.18 7.27
CA ASP A 126 -2.36 18.33 8.72
C ASP A 126 -3.75 18.19 9.34
N ARG A 127 -4.76 18.87 8.78
CA ARG A 127 -6.15 18.76 9.24
C ARG A 127 -6.70 17.33 9.13
N ALA A 128 -6.40 16.62 8.05
CA ALA A 128 -6.82 15.23 7.88
C ALA A 128 -6.13 14.30 8.89
N ASN A 129 -4.83 14.50 9.14
CA ASN A 129 -4.06 13.74 10.11
C ASN A 129 -4.55 13.99 11.54
N GLU A 130 -4.80 15.24 11.90
CA GLU A 130 -5.36 15.62 13.21
C GLU A 130 -6.73 14.99 13.42
N ALA A 131 -7.62 15.02 12.41
CA ALA A 131 -8.93 14.39 12.48
C ALA A 131 -8.82 12.87 12.69
N PHE A 132 -7.93 12.18 11.98
CA PHE A 132 -7.72 10.75 12.20
C PHE A 132 -7.09 10.43 13.56
N ALA A 133 -6.19 11.27 14.06
CA ALA A 133 -5.60 11.09 15.38
C ALA A 133 -6.65 11.22 16.50
N GLU A 134 -7.54 12.22 16.40
CA GLU A 134 -8.64 12.42 17.35
C GLU A 134 -9.63 11.25 17.31
N VAL A 135 -10.10 10.88 16.12
CA VAL A 135 -11.04 9.77 15.95
C VAL A 135 -10.41 8.44 16.36
N GLY A 136 -9.12 8.24 16.08
CA GLY A 136 -8.37 7.07 16.53
C GLY A 136 -8.30 6.95 18.05
N ALA A 137 -8.06 8.06 18.76
CA ALA A 137 -8.02 8.06 20.22
C ALA A 137 -9.40 7.79 20.85
N GLU A 138 -10.47 8.36 20.28
CA GLU A 138 -11.84 8.09 20.75
C GLU A 138 -12.26 6.65 20.45
N SER A 139 -11.88 6.12 19.28
CA SER A 139 -12.07 4.72 18.90
C SER A 139 -11.38 3.77 19.87
N ASP A 140 -10.11 3.99 20.19
CA ASP A 140 -9.38 3.17 21.15
C ASP A 140 -10.08 3.13 22.51
N LYS A 141 -10.54 4.29 22.99
CA LYS A 141 -11.26 4.39 24.25
C LYS A 141 -12.58 3.65 24.22
N GLN A 142 -13.36 3.80 23.14
CA GLN A 142 -14.65 3.14 22.97
C GLN A 142 -14.52 1.61 22.85
N LEU A 143 -13.55 1.15 22.05
CA LEU A 143 -13.27 -0.27 21.82
C LEU A 143 -12.43 -0.90 22.94
N GLY A 144 -11.96 -0.11 23.91
CA GLY A 144 -11.19 -0.59 25.05
C GLY A 144 -9.79 -1.09 24.69
N VAL A 145 -9.18 -0.48 23.68
CA VAL A 145 -7.82 -0.73 23.21
C VAL A 145 -6.82 -0.09 24.18
N PRO A 146 -5.81 -0.83 24.66
CA PRO A 146 -4.77 -0.27 25.53
C PRO A 146 -3.95 0.82 24.83
N GLY A 147 -3.61 1.89 25.55
CA GLY A 147 -2.86 3.02 24.98
C GLY A 147 -1.39 2.73 24.62
N ASP A 148 -0.83 1.63 25.13
CA ASP A 148 0.51 1.11 24.81
C ASP A 148 0.50 0.03 23.72
N CYS A 149 -0.67 -0.27 23.15
CA CYS A 149 -0.82 -1.28 22.12
C CYS A 149 -0.06 -0.88 20.84
N LYS A 150 0.74 -1.82 20.32
CA LYS A 150 1.46 -1.63 19.07
C LYS A 150 0.53 -1.88 17.88
N GLU A 151 0.64 -1.00 16.89
CA GLU A 151 0.07 -1.24 15.56
C GLU A 151 0.97 -2.19 14.76
N ILE A 152 0.40 -3.31 14.34
CA ILE A 152 1.06 -4.30 13.49
C ILE A 152 0.31 -4.48 12.19
N ASP A 153 1.00 -5.02 11.20
CA ASP A 153 0.46 -5.25 9.88
C ASP A 153 -0.21 -6.63 9.81
N THR A 154 -1.43 -6.67 9.26
CA THR A 154 -2.18 -7.90 8.96
C THR A 154 -2.32 -8.09 7.46
N LEU A 155 -2.31 -9.34 7.00
CA LEU A 155 -2.42 -9.68 5.59
C LEU A 155 -3.83 -10.10 5.26
N TYR A 156 -4.43 -9.37 4.32
CA TYR A 156 -5.76 -9.62 3.81
C TYR A 156 -5.72 -10.19 2.39
N CYS A 157 -6.57 -11.16 2.05
CA CYS A 157 -6.71 -11.66 0.68
C CYS A 157 -8.15 -11.90 0.24
N VAL A 158 -8.38 -11.69 -1.05
CA VAL A 158 -9.50 -12.32 -1.75
C VAL A 158 -9.07 -13.72 -2.18
N TYR A 159 -9.91 -14.73 -1.96
CA TYR A 159 -9.58 -16.13 -2.26
C TYR A 159 -10.76 -16.88 -2.88
N SER A 160 -10.46 -18.00 -3.53
CA SER A 160 -11.47 -18.94 -4.02
C SER A 160 -11.10 -20.36 -3.61
N VAL A 161 -12.10 -21.21 -3.37
CA VAL A 161 -11.90 -22.62 -3.09
C VAL A 161 -11.87 -23.40 -4.41
N LYS A 162 -10.76 -24.07 -4.67
CA LYS A 162 -10.61 -25.01 -5.80
C LYS A 162 -10.13 -26.35 -5.26
N ASP A 163 -10.76 -27.44 -5.69
CA ASP A 163 -10.44 -28.80 -5.23
C ASP A 163 -10.38 -28.95 -3.69
N GLY A 164 -11.22 -28.19 -2.97
CA GLY A 164 -11.28 -28.16 -1.51
C GLY A 164 -10.19 -27.32 -0.83
N ALA A 165 -9.29 -26.68 -1.58
CA ALA A 165 -8.24 -25.81 -1.06
C ALA A 165 -8.56 -24.33 -1.28
N ALA A 166 -8.38 -23.51 -0.24
CA ALA A 166 -8.51 -22.06 -0.33
C ALA A 166 -7.25 -21.46 -0.98
N GLU A 167 -7.39 -20.97 -2.21
CA GLU A 167 -6.32 -20.35 -2.99
C GLU A 167 -6.48 -18.83 -3.01
N PRO A 168 -5.51 -18.06 -2.45
CA PRO A 168 -5.49 -16.62 -2.59
C PRO A 168 -5.41 -16.20 -4.05
N TYR A 169 -6.01 -15.05 -4.38
CA TYR A 169 -5.86 -14.46 -5.69
C TYR A 169 -4.38 -14.19 -5.98
N THR A 170 -3.91 -14.65 -7.14
CA THR A 170 -2.52 -14.45 -7.58
C THR A 170 -2.45 -13.48 -8.75
N MET A 171 -1.50 -12.54 -8.69
CA MET A 171 -1.11 -11.71 -9.83
C MET A 171 0.32 -12.06 -10.22
N PHE A 172 0.56 -12.37 -11.51
CA PHE A 172 1.88 -12.80 -12.01
C PHE A 172 2.52 -13.94 -11.18
N ARG A 173 1.72 -14.94 -10.76
CA ARG A 173 2.12 -16.09 -9.92
C ARG A 173 2.61 -15.70 -8.50
N THR A 174 2.26 -14.51 -8.02
CA THR A 174 2.52 -14.07 -6.65
C THR A 174 1.17 -13.92 -5.93
N GLU A 175 1.03 -14.54 -4.76
CA GLU A 175 -0.14 -14.31 -3.89
C GLU A 175 -0.20 -12.84 -3.52
N LEU A 176 -1.32 -12.19 -3.78
CA LEU A 176 -1.48 -10.77 -3.51
C LEU A 176 -2.21 -10.60 -2.19
N PHE A 177 -1.51 -10.07 -1.19
CA PHE A 177 -2.10 -9.64 0.06
C PHE A 177 -2.18 -8.12 0.14
N MET A 178 -3.30 -7.64 0.64
CA MET A 178 -3.43 -6.25 1.07
C MET A 178 -2.92 -6.15 2.51
N ASN A 179 -2.10 -5.13 2.75
CA ASN A 179 -1.46 -4.93 4.03
C ASN A 179 -2.26 -3.91 4.84
N TYR A 180 -2.90 -4.34 5.93
CA TYR A 180 -3.74 -3.48 6.77
C TYR A 180 -3.17 -3.33 8.17
N PRO A 181 -2.91 -2.09 8.62
CA PRO A 181 -2.46 -1.85 9.99
C PRO A 181 -3.62 -2.11 10.96
N ARG A 182 -3.33 -2.82 12.05
CA ARG A 182 -4.27 -3.12 13.12
C ARG A 182 -3.58 -3.09 14.48
N LYS A 183 -4.32 -2.69 15.51
CA LYS A 183 -3.86 -2.78 16.90
C LYS A 183 -4.13 -4.19 17.41
N VAL A 184 -3.08 -4.88 17.86
CA VAL A 184 -3.18 -6.28 18.27
C VAL A 184 -2.59 -6.47 19.66
N PHE A 185 -3.37 -7.03 20.57
CA PHE A 185 -3.00 -7.21 21.97
C PHE A 185 -3.71 -8.44 22.57
N VAL A 186 -3.25 -8.91 23.72
CA VAL A 186 -3.93 -9.96 24.48
C VAL A 186 -4.65 -9.33 25.66
N LYS A 187 -5.93 -9.70 25.84
CA LYS A 187 -6.75 -9.25 26.96
C LYS A 187 -7.75 -10.34 27.33
N ASP A 188 -7.85 -10.63 28.63
CA ASP A 188 -8.80 -11.61 29.18
C ASP A 188 -8.73 -13.01 28.55
N GLY A 189 -7.55 -13.42 28.07
CA GLY A 189 -7.34 -14.71 27.39
C GLY A 189 -7.67 -14.72 25.89
N ASP A 190 -8.04 -13.57 25.32
CA ASP A 190 -8.30 -13.39 23.90
C ASP A 190 -7.17 -12.62 23.22
N LEU A 191 -6.82 -13.02 21.99
CA LEU A 191 -6.15 -12.17 21.03
C LEU A 191 -7.18 -11.17 20.49
N CYS A 192 -7.01 -9.91 20.87
CA CYS A 192 -7.81 -8.79 20.43
C CYS A 192 -7.15 -8.14 19.21
N ILE A 193 -7.93 -7.96 18.15
CA ILE A 193 -7.50 -7.33 16.90
C ILE A 193 -8.47 -6.19 16.59
N SER A 194 -7.97 -4.96 16.60
CA SER A 194 -8.79 -3.76 16.43
C SER A 194 -8.33 -2.94 15.22
N ASP A 195 -9.29 -2.36 14.53
CA ASP A 195 -9.08 -1.17 13.72
C ASP A 195 -9.88 0.01 14.32
N ILE A 196 -10.09 1.08 13.56
CA ILE A 196 -10.81 2.28 14.00
C ILE A 196 -12.33 2.06 14.16
N ARG A 197 -12.88 0.98 13.58
CA ARG A 197 -14.32 0.69 13.51
C ARG A 197 -14.73 -0.49 14.36
N GLU A 198 -13.87 -1.48 14.55
CA GLU A 198 -14.26 -2.74 15.18
C GLU A 198 -13.16 -3.38 16.01
N LEU A 199 -13.60 -4.15 17.02
CA LEU A 199 -12.78 -5.02 17.83
C LEU A 199 -13.19 -6.47 17.61
N ILE A 200 -12.27 -7.28 17.13
CA ILE A 200 -12.40 -8.73 16.98
C ILE A 200 -11.68 -9.41 18.15
N ARG A 201 -12.28 -10.48 18.67
CA ARG A 201 -11.69 -11.32 19.73
C ARG A 201 -11.57 -12.76 19.27
N VAL A 202 -10.38 -13.32 19.40
CA VAL A 202 -10.09 -14.72 19.11
C VAL A 202 -9.49 -15.35 20.37
N PRO A 203 -10.11 -16.39 20.97
CA PRO A 203 -9.54 -17.04 22.15
C PRO A 203 -8.12 -17.52 21.88
N VAL A 204 -7.15 -17.17 22.75
CA VAL A 204 -5.76 -17.62 22.59
C VAL A 204 -5.66 -19.15 22.60
N SER A 205 -6.55 -19.82 23.33
CA SER A 205 -6.65 -21.29 23.35
C SER A 205 -7.07 -21.90 22.02
N ALA A 206 -7.67 -21.13 21.11
CA ALA A 206 -8.02 -21.58 19.77
C ALA A 206 -6.87 -21.43 18.77
N LEU A 207 -5.81 -20.70 19.14
CA LEU A 207 -4.67 -20.41 18.27
C LEU A 207 -3.65 -21.55 18.29
N GLY A 208 -3.33 -22.08 17.11
CA GLY A 208 -2.20 -22.95 16.83
C GLY A 208 -0.87 -22.20 16.85
N GLU A 209 0.20 -22.87 16.46
CA GLU A 209 1.56 -22.33 16.50
C GLU A 209 1.78 -21.16 15.53
N ILE A 210 2.79 -20.35 15.82
CA ILE A 210 3.28 -19.30 14.92
C ILE A 210 4.19 -19.96 13.89
N GLU A 211 3.71 -20.10 12.66
CA GLU A 211 4.42 -20.75 11.57
C GLU A 211 4.96 -19.74 10.56
N THR A 212 6.19 -19.92 10.11
CA THR A 212 6.71 -19.20 8.93
C THR A 212 6.40 -20.00 7.68
N VAL A 213 5.66 -19.40 6.75
CA VAL A 213 5.35 -19.98 5.44
C VAL A 213 6.32 -19.41 4.41
N GLU A 214 7.23 -20.26 3.91
CA GLU A 214 8.23 -19.93 2.88
C GLU A 214 7.61 -19.84 1.48
N ARG A 215 6.69 -18.89 1.31
CA ARG A 215 6.01 -18.60 0.06
C ARG A 215 6.05 -17.12 -0.24
N LYS A 216 6.41 -16.80 -1.48
CA LYS A 216 6.46 -15.41 -1.94
C LYS A 216 5.07 -14.79 -1.94
N CYS A 217 4.98 -13.61 -1.36
CA CYS A 217 3.77 -12.83 -1.39
C CYS A 217 4.01 -11.36 -1.72
N GLY A 218 3.01 -10.75 -2.34
CA GLY A 218 2.97 -9.34 -2.68
C GLY A 218 2.25 -8.56 -1.60
N LEU A 219 2.83 -7.44 -1.18
CA LEU A 219 2.23 -6.44 -0.31
C LEU A 219 1.86 -5.22 -1.15
N GLY A 220 0.58 -4.84 -1.09
CA GLY A 220 0.07 -3.65 -1.79
C GLY A 220 0.72 -2.35 -1.33
N PHE A 221 0.91 -2.18 -0.02
CA PHE A 221 1.38 -0.93 0.60
C PHE A 221 2.30 -1.19 1.81
N TRP A 222 3.08 -0.16 2.16
CA TRP A 222 3.98 -0.16 3.31
C TRP A 222 3.45 0.81 4.36
N ASN A 223 3.07 0.30 5.53
CA ASN A 223 2.41 1.09 6.58
C ASN A 223 3.38 1.60 7.66
N LYS A 224 4.66 1.18 7.63
CA LYS A 224 5.62 1.57 8.68
C LYS A 224 6.24 2.93 8.38
N SER A 225 6.42 3.73 9.44
CA SER A 225 7.10 5.03 9.38
C SER A 225 8.55 4.90 8.93
N VAL A 226 9.21 3.81 9.32
CA VAL A 226 10.56 3.46 8.88
C VAL A 226 10.49 2.77 7.53
N SER A 227 11.36 3.16 6.60
CA SER A 227 11.41 2.56 5.26
C SER A 227 11.71 1.06 5.32
N TYR A 228 11.06 0.27 4.45
CA TYR A 228 11.39 -1.15 4.23
C TYR A 228 12.86 -1.44 3.84
N ARG A 229 13.63 -0.40 3.47
CA ARG A 229 15.06 -0.49 3.18
C ARG A 229 15.96 -0.28 4.40
N ALA A 230 15.40 0.04 5.55
CA ALA A 230 16.16 0.24 6.78
C ALA A 230 16.82 -1.07 7.23
N PRO A 231 17.95 -1.00 7.98
CA PRO A 231 18.68 -2.18 8.43
C PRO A 231 17.82 -3.20 9.20
N GLU A 232 16.86 -2.74 10.00
CA GLU A 232 15.95 -3.61 10.78
C GLU A 232 15.09 -4.54 9.91
N TYR A 233 14.83 -4.16 8.65
CA TYR A 233 14.05 -4.97 7.71
C TYR A 233 14.89 -5.79 6.74
N ALA A 234 16.23 -5.65 6.77
CA ALA A 234 17.12 -6.30 5.82
C ALA A 234 16.96 -7.84 5.82
N ARG A 235 16.71 -8.44 6.98
CA ARG A 235 16.52 -9.89 7.15
C ARG A 235 15.30 -10.44 6.41
N TYR A 236 14.31 -9.61 6.09
CA TYR A 236 13.07 -10.02 5.41
C TYR A 236 13.15 -9.95 3.89
N ASN A 237 14.30 -9.52 3.33
CA ASN A 237 14.57 -9.52 1.89
C ASN A 237 13.46 -8.85 1.04
N ILE A 238 12.91 -7.74 1.54
CA ILE A 238 11.78 -7.02 0.91
C ILE A 238 12.24 -6.36 -0.39
N LYS A 239 11.59 -6.67 -1.50
CA LYS A 239 11.94 -6.14 -2.84
C LYS A 239 10.78 -5.35 -3.43
N ARG A 240 11.08 -4.22 -4.08
CA ARG A 240 10.08 -3.47 -4.84
C ARG A 240 10.13 -3.84 -6.31
N GLY A 241 9.03 -4.39 -6.83
CA GLY A 241 8.87 -4.68 -8.26
C GLY A 241 8.72 -3.41 -9.10
N GLY A 242 8.92 -3.53 -10.42
CA GLY A 242 8.71 -2.41 -11.35
C GLY A 242 7.27 -1.91 -11.42
N ASN A 243 6.30 -2.75 -11.00
CA ASN A 243 4.88 -2.40 -10.83
C ASN A 243 4.59 -1.68 -9.50
N GLY A 244 5.61 -1.43 -8.67
CA GLY A 244 5.47 -0.73 -7.39
C GLY A 244 5.13 -1.62 -6.19
N ILE A 245 4.71 -2.88 -6.43
CA ILE A 245 4.35 -3.87 -5.39
C ILE A 245 5.60 -4.31 -4.63
N LEU A 246 5.49 -4.42 -3.31
CA LEU A 246 6.55 -4.99 -2.48
C LEU A 246 6.40 -6.52 -2.44
N THR A 247 7.50 -7.26 -2.50
CA THR A 247 7.52 -8.72 -2.45
C THR A 247 8.30 -9.18 -1.24
N LEU A 248 7.68 -10.06 -0.46
CA LEU A 248 8.27 -10.78 0.66
C LEU A 248 8.64 -12.21 0.23
N GLY A 249 9.64 -12.81 0.88
CA GLY A 249 10.00 -14.22 0.68
C GLY A 249 9.09 -15.19 1.43
N SER A 250 8.49 -14.73 2.51
CA SER A 250 7.67 -15.51 3.44
C SER A 250 6.62 -14.64 4.13
N TYR A 251 5.69 -15.29 4.83
CA TYR A 251 4.74 -14.66 5.76
C TYR A 251 4.51 -15.54 6.98
N ILE A 252 3.96 -14.97 8.05
CA ILE A 252 3.59 -15.68 9.26
C ILE A 252 2.14 -16.14 9.15
N ARG A 253 1.88 -17.36 9.62
CA ARG A 253 0.56 -17.96 9.74
C ARG A 253 0.32 -18.41 11.18
N ILE A 254 -0.87 -18.12 11.69
CA ILE A 254 -1.40 -18.71 12.92
C ILE A 254 -2.78 -19.28 12.57
N ASP A 255 -2.94 -20.59 12.69
CA ASP A 255 -4.23 -21.24 12.44
C ASP A 255 -5.10 -21.15 13.70
N ALA A 256 -6.38 -20.77 13.56
CA ALA A 256 -7.34 -20.67 14.64
C ALA A 256 -8.51 -21.65 14.42
N ALA A 257 -8.78 -22.49 15.42
CA ALA A 257 -9.93 -23.41 15.41
C ALA A 257 -11.16 -22.73 16.01
N LEU A 258 -12.06 -22.23 15.16
CA LEU A 258 -13.23 -21.43 15.56
C LEU A 258 -14.51 -22.02 14.95
N GLU A 259 -15.54 -22.21 15.77
CA GLU A 259 -16.86 -22.69 15.31
C GLU A 259 -16.83 -23.98 14.46
N GLY A 260 -15.87 -24.86 14.71
CA GLY A 260 -15.69 -26.11 13.95
C GLY A 260 -14.98 -25.94 12.61
N GLU A 261 -14.52 -24.74 12.29
CA GLU A 261 -13.70 -24.43 11.11
C GLU A 261 -12.28 -24.02 11.52
N THR A 262 -11.35 -24.06 10.55
CA THR A 262 -9.98 -23.57 10.72
C THR A 262 -9.78 -22.31 9.89
N TYR A 263 -9.35 -21.24 10.55
CA TYR A 263 -9.05 -19.95 9.93
C TYR A 263 -7.57 -19.63 10.03
N ALA A 264 -6.94 -19.25 8.92
CA ALA A 264 -5.56 -18.80 8.90
C ALA A 264 -5.50 -17.28 9.11
N LEU A 265 -4.87 -16.84 10.21
CA LEU A 265 -4.47 -15.46 10.42
C LEU A 265 -3.08 -15.27 9.81
N LEU A 266 -2.95 -14.26 8.94
CA LEU A 266 -1.73 -14.01 8.18
C LEU A 266 -1.11 -12.66 8.56
N PHE A 267 0.22 -12.64 8.72
CA PHE A 267 0.97 -11.44 9.05
C PHE A 267 2.26 -11.37 8.22
N PRO A 268 2.80 -10.17 7.95
CA PRO A 268 4.14 -10.07 7.40
C PRO A 268 5.19 -10.67 8.35
N PRO A 269 6.35 -11.12 7.82
CA PRO A 269 7.39 -11.78 8.63
C PRO A 269 8.02 -10.85 9.67
N TYR A 270 7.89 -9.53 9.50
CA TYR A 270 8.41 -8.56 10.47
C TYR A 270 7.56 -8.38 11.72
N GLU A 271 6.39 -9.00 11.81
CA GLU A 271 5.54 -8.95 13.01
C GLU A 271 5.73 -10.15 13.94
N GLU A 272 6.49 -11.17 13.51
CA GLU A 272 6.67 -12.44 14.23
C GLU A 272 7.12 -12.25 15.69
N GLU A 273 8.12 -11.41 15.92
CA GLU A 273 8.71 -11.19 17.25
C GLU A 273 7.71 -10.56 18.22
N TYR A 274 6.88 -9.65 17.72
CA TYR A 274 5.81 -9.04 18.52
C TYR A 274 4.72 -10.06 18.85
N LEU A 275 4.28 -10.85 17.86
CA LEU A 275 3.26 -11.89 18.04
C LEU A 275 3.69 -12.94 19.07
N LYS A 276 4.94 -13.41 18.99
CA LYS A 276 5.55 -14.32 19.97
C LYS A 276 5.48 -13.76 21.39
N ASN A 277 5.89 -12.50 21.55
CA ASN A 277 5.87 -11.82 22.84
C ASN A 277 4.46 -11.74 23.44
N ILE A 278 3.48 -11.21 22.70
CA ILE A 278 2.13 -11.03 23.26
C ILE A 278 1.38 -12.34 23.48
N LEU A 279 1.70 -13.40 22.72
CA LEU A 279 1.10 -14.73 22.87
C LEU A 279 1.85 -15.63 23.87
N GLY A 280 3.01 -15.19 24.36
CA GLY A 280 3.85 -15.95 25.30
C GLY A 280 4.45 -17.22 24.71
N ARG A 281 4.93 -17.17 23.46
CA ARG A 281 5.48 -18.32 22.70
C ARG A 281 6.86 -18.04 22.11
#